data_AF-A0A9P5PXJ3-F1
#
_entry.id   AF-A0A9P5PXJ3-F1
#
_cell.length_a   1.000
_cell.length_b   1.000
_cell.length_c   1.000
_cell.angle_alpha   90.00
_cell.angle_beta   90.00
_cell.angle_gamma   90.00
#
_symmetry.space_group_name_H-M   'P 1'
#
loop_
_entity.id
_entity.type
_entity.pdbx_description
1 polymer ?
#
loop_
_entity_poly.entity_id
_entity_poly.type
_entity_poly.pdbx_seq_one_letter_code
_entity_poly.pdbx_strand_id
1 'polypeptide(L)'
;MSKEDLRVSIETMGDWSHIKTSYAQAAKISLETELAAAGLSKSDTLYQHLDRFVEQTFRLVQPNLRVNGQSFDELGKDDIEPFNEALDRHVWSLHDQRLGLHKTIASTRRKDPSKIEKAVLNSLEQDHKLDAIESELDDTHEDFGMNVDGGSDIQHNVEQGLHKTCAMAKELSQSIPNQTGRTERLKIVTAELKKPEWR
;
A
#
# COMPACT_ATOMS: atom_id res chain seq x y z
N MET A 1 -16.90 28.48 -16.43
CA MET A 1 -16.94 27.01 -16.35
C MET A 1 -17.89 26.54 -17.43
N SER A 2 -17.37 26.03 -18.54
CA SER A 2 -18.19 25.59 -19.66
C SER A 2 -18.95 24.33 -19.27
N LYS A 3 -20.19 24.16 -19.76
CA LYS A 3 -21.07 22.98 -19.53
C LYS A 3 -20.43 21.63 -19.90
N GLU A 4 -19.25 21.64 -20.50
CA GLU A 4 -18.51 20.48 -20.96
C GLU A 4 -17.73 19.75 -19.84
N ASP A 5 -17.52 20.38 -18.68
CA ASP A 5 -16.74 19.82 -17.56
C ASP A 5 -17.50 18.88 -16.62
N LEU A 6 -18.83 18.71 -16.78
CA LEU A 6 -19.68 17.93 -15.86
C LEU A 6 -20.03 16.53 -16.36
N ARG A 7 -19.45 16.09 -17.49
CA ARG A 7 -19.74 14.77 -18.07
C ARG A 7 -18.97 13.66 -17.36
N VAL A 8 -19.66 12.56 -17.07
CA VAL A 8 -19.04 11.39 -16.44
C VAL A 8 -18.26 10.63 -17.50
N SER A 9 -16.98 10.42 -17.25
CA SER A 9 -16.09 9.67 -18.15
C SER A 9 -16.02 8.21 -17.72
N ILE A 10 -16.26 7.30 -18.65
CA ILE A 10 -16.06 5.86 -18.51
C ILE A 10 -14.91 5.45 -19.43
N GLU A 11 -14.03 4.59 -18.93
CA GLU A 11 -12.82 4.18 -19.63
C GLU A 11 -13.14 3.28 -20.84
N THR A 12 -14.01 2.28 -20.65
CA THR A 12 -14.37 1.35 -21.74
C THR A 12 -15.88 1.18 -21.90
N MET A 13 -16.30 0.84 -23.13
CA MET A 13 -17.69 0.46 -23.40
C MET A 13 -18.09 -0.82 -22.64
N GLY A 14 -17.11 -1.70 -22.38
CA GLY A 14 -17.28 -2.88 -21.54
C GLY A 14 -17.73 -2.50 -20.12
N ASP A 15 -17.06 -1.53 -19.49
CA ASP A 15 -17.41 -1.04 -18.15
C ASP A 15 -18.82 -0.47 -18.10
N TRP A 16 -19.21 0.28 -19.13
CA TRP A 16 -20.59 0.78 -19.23
C TRP A 16 -21.62 -0.35 -19.30
N SER A 17 -21.37 -1.38 -20.12
CA SER A 17 -22.24 -2.55 -20.18
C SER A 17 -22.31 -3.28 -18.84
N HIS A 18 -21.18 -3.39 -18.14
CA HIS A 18 -21.06 -4.03 -16.84
C HIS A 18 -21.81 -3.26 -15.75
N ILE A 19 -21.72 -1.92 -15.75
CA ILE A 19 -22.50 -1.07 -14.84
C ILE A 19 -24.00 -1.27 -15.08
N LYS A 20 -24.44 -1.33 -16.35
CA LYS A 20 -25.84 -1.56 -16.68
C LYS A 20 -26.34 -2.93 -16.18
N THR A 21 -25.57 -4.00 -16.39
CA THR A 21 -25.96 -5.34 -15.95
C THR A 21 -25.93 -5.47 -14.43
N SER A 22 -24.90 -4.94 -13.77
CA SER A 22 -24.78 -4.92 -12.31
C SER A 22 -25.93 -4.15 -11.65
N TYR A 23 -26.27 -2.95 -12.17
CA TYR A 23 -27.42 -2.18 -11.69
C TYR A 23 -28.74 -2.92 -11.89
N ALA A 24 -28.97 -3.48 -13.07
CA ALA A 24 -30.18 -4.24 -13.36
C ALA A 24 -30.32 -5.46 -12.42
N GLN A 25 -29.22 -6.16 -12.16
CA GLN A 25 -29.19 -7.30 -11.24
C GLN A 25 -29.46 -6.87 -9.80
N ALA A 26 -28.81 -5.81 -9.32
CA ALA A 26 -29.03 -5.27 -7.97
C ALA A 26 -30.48 -4.81 -7.78
N ALA A 27 -31.07 -4.16 -8.78
CA ALA A 27 -32.46 -3.74 -8.77
C ALA A 27 -33.42 -4.93 -8.72
N LYS A 28 -33.14 -6.01 -9.46
CA LYS A 28 -33.92 -7.25 -9.43
C LYS A 28 -33.85 -7.94 -8.06
N ILE A 29 -32.65 -8.02 -7.47
CA ILE A 29 -32.45 -8.56 -6.13
C ILE A 29 -33.23 -7.74 -5.10
N SER A 30 -33.15 -6.41 -5.16
CA SER A 30 -33.89 -5.51 -4.26
C SER A 30 -35.41 -5.73 -4.37
N LEU A 31 -35.93 -5.82 -5.61
CA LEU A 31 -37.35 -6.12 -5.84
C LEU A 31 -37.75 -7.48 -5.26
N GLU A 32 -36.91 -8.50 -5.44
CA GLU A 32 -37.16 -9.83 -4.88
C GLU A 32 -37.19 -9.83 -3.36
N THR A 33 -36.28 -9.10 -2.71
CA THR A 33 -36.29 -8.96 -1.25
C THR A 33 -37.56 -8.29 -0.72
N GLU A 34 -38.05 -7.25 -1.41
CA GLU A 34 -39.29 -6.57 -1.04
C GLU A 34 -40.53 -7.44 -1.29
N LEU A 35 -40.57 -8.16 -2.40
CA LEU A 35 -41.66 -9.10 -2.71
C LEU A 35 -41.73 -10.24 -1.68
N ALA A 36 -40.57 -10.78 -1.29
CA ALA A 36 -40.47 -11.79 -0.24
C ALA A 36 -40.95 -11.26 1.11
N ALA A 37 -40.57 -10.04 1.48
CA ALA A 37 -41.02 -9.39 2.72
C ALA A 37 -42.54 -9.10 2.72
N ALA A 38 -43.10 -8.78 1.56
CA ALA A 38 -44.54 -8.54 1.39
C ALA A 38 -45.36 -9.83 1.23
N GLY A 39 -44.72 -11.00 1.17
CA GLY A 39 -45.38 -12.30 1.01
C GLY A 39 -46.03 -12.52 -0.36
N LEU A 40 -45.67 -11.72 -1.37
CA LEU A 40 -46.17 -11.85 -2.74
C LEU A 40 -45.24 -12.76 -3.57
N SER A 41 -45.83 -13.67 -4.34
CA SER A 41 -45.10 -14.47 -5.31
C SER A 41 -44.88 -13.69 -6.61
N LYS A 42 -43.78 -14.03 -7.31
CA LYS A 42 -43.25 -13.42 -8.54
C LYS A 42 -44.34 -12.84 -9.45
N SER A 43 -44.31 -11.51 -9.64
CA SER A 43 -45.12 -10.84 -10.64
C SER A 43 -44.26 -10.51 -11.86
N ASP A 44 -44.37 -11.31 -12.92
CA ASP A 44 -43.65 -11.10 -14.18
C ASP A 44 -43.88 -9.69 -14.76
N THR A 45 -45.05 -9.11 -14.50
CA THR A 45 -45.37 -7.73 -14.91
C THR A 45 -44.47 -6.70 -14.23
N LEU A 46 -44.13 -6.87 -12.95
CA LEU A 46 -43.24 -5.95 -12.22
C LEU A 46 -41.81 -6.02 -12.77
N TYR A 47 -41.32 -7.21 -13.11
CA TYR A 47 -40.00 -7.36 -13.72
C TYR A 47 -39.93 -6.66 -15.09
N GLN A 48 -40.98 -6.74 -15.91
CA GLN A 48 -41.04 -6.01 -17.20
C GLN A 48 -41.03 -4.49 -16.99
N HIS A 49 -41.76 -3.99 -15.99
CA HIS A 49 -41.73 -2.57 -15.65
C HIS A 49 -40.36 -2.13 -15.13
N LEU A 50 -39.70 -2.96 -14.33
CA LEU A 50 -38.35 -2.70 -13.84
C LEU A 50 -37.33 -2.65 -14.98
N ASP A 51 -37.35 -3.62 -15.88
CA ASP A 51 -36.44 -3.65 -17.03
C ASP A 51 -36.64 -2.40 -17.92
N ARG A 52 -37.89 -1.98 -18.15
CA ARG A 52 -38.20 -0.74 -18.86
C ARG A 52 -37.71 0.50 -18.13
N PHE A 53 -37.85 0.55 -16.81
CA PHE A 53 -37.37 1.65 -15.98
C PHE A 53 -35.83 1.76 -16.03
N VAL A 54 -35.13 0.63 -15.90
CA VAL A 54 -33.67 0.57 -16.04
C VAL A 54 -33.26 1.10 -17.41
N GLU A 55 -33.89 0.63 -18.49
CA GLU A 55 -33.56 1.07 -19.84
C GLU A 55 -33.79 2.57 -20.05
N GLN A 56 -34.92 3.10 -19.57
CA GLN A 56 -35.20 4.53 -19.62
C GLN A 56 -34.18 5.37 -18.84
N THR A 57 -33.79 4.91 -17.66
CA THR A 57 -32.80 5.59 -16.82
C THR A 57 -31.47 5.67 -17.55
N PHE A 58 -30.98 4.56 -18.10
CA PHE A 58 -29.71 4.54 -18.83
C PHE A 58 -29.77 5.38 -20.11
N ARG A 59 -30.93 5.46 -20.77
CA ARG A 59 -31.14 6.33 -21.93
C ARG A 59 -31.07 7.82 -21.59
N LEU A 60 -31.52 8.21 -20.40
CA LEU A 60 -31.41 9.60 -19.91
C LEU A 60 -29.97 9.96 -19.51
N VAL A 61 -29.18 8.98 -19.09
CA VAL A 61 -27.78 9.17 -18.66
C VAL A 61 -26.83 9.23 -19.87
N GLN A 62 -27.13 8.51 -20.95
CA GLN A 62 -26.33 8.47 -22.20
C GLN A 62 -25.76 9.81 -22.68
N PRO A 63 -26.54 10.91 -22.82
CA PRO A 63 -26.01 12.18 -23.35
C PRO A 63 -25.00 12.87 -22.41
N ASN A 64 -24.98 12.50 -21.13
CA ASN A 64 -24.04 13.02 -20.14
C ASN A 64 -22.81 12.12 -19.97
N LEU A 65 -22.73 11.05 -20.76
CA LEU A 65 -21.66 10.06 -20.69
C LEU A 65 -20.59 10.35 -21.75
N ARG A 66 -19.33 10.25 -21.33
CA ARG A 66 -18.17 10.14 -22.22
C ARG A 66 -17.61 8.74 -22.11
N VAL A 67 -17.40 8.06 -23.23
CA VAL A 67 -16.71 6.78 -23.27
C VAL A 67 -15.39 7.04 -23.97
N ASN A 68 -14.29 6.85 -23.24
CA ASN A 68 -12.94 7.05 -23.77
C ASN A 68 -12.75 8.42 -24.45
N GLY A 69 -13.18 9.51 -23.79
CA GLY A 69 -13.05 10.88 -24.30
C GLY A 69 -14.07 11.31 -25.37
N GLN A 70 -14.82 10.39 -25.97
CA GLN A 70 -15.87 10.71 -26.94
C GLN A 70 -17.25 10.77 -26.29
N SER A 71 -18.12 11.66 -26.78
CA SER A 71 -19.52 11.66 -26.37
C SER A 71 -20.18 10.37 -26.84
N PHE A 72 -21.03 9.77 -26.01
CA PHE A 72 -21.71 8.52 -26.38
C PHE A 72 -22.51 8.64 -27.70
N ASP A 73 -23.04 9.83 -28.00
CA ASP A 73 -23.79 10.11 -29.23
C ASP A 73 -22.93 10.18 -30.51
N GLU A 74 -21.61 10.34 -30.37
CA GLU A 74 -20.66 10.52 -31.47
C GLU A 74 -20.00 9.19 -31.90
N LEU A 75 -20.19 8.11 -31.13
CA LEU A 75 -19.50 6.83 -31.26
C LEU A 75 -19.81 6.02 -32.54
N GLY A 76 -20.43 6.61 -33.56
CA GLY A 76 -20.98 5.86 -34.69
C GLY A 76 -20.97 6.54 -36.06
N LYS A 77 -20.19 7.61 -36.29
CA LYS A 77 -20.26 8.34 -37.57
C LYS A 77 -18.97 8.50 -38.38
N ASP A 78 -17.77 8.37 -37.80
CA ASP A 78 -16.54 8.64 -38.54
C ASP A 78 -15.49 7.53 -38.35
N ASP A 79 -14.83 7.13 -39.44
CA ASP A 79 -13.71 6.16 -39.52
C ASP A 79 -12.41 6.67 -38.87
N ILE A 80 -12.49 7.62 -37.95
CA ILE A 80 -11.34 8.19 -37.25
C ILE A 80 -11.02 7.28 -36.06
N GLU A 81 -9.76 6.87 -35.93
CA GLU A 81 -9.28 6.13 -34.77
C GLU A 81 -9.66 6.88 -33.48
N PRO A 82 -10.49 6.28 -32.61
CA PRO A 82 -11.00 6.98 -31.44
C PRO A 82 -9.87 7.28 -30.46
N PHE A 83 -9.77 8.56 -30.04
CA PHE A 83 -8.74 8.99 -29.09
C PHE A 83 -8.87 8.21 -27.78
N ASN A 84 -7.78 7.59 -27.33
CA ASN A 84 -7.78 6.83 -26.08
C ASN A 84 -7.39 7.74 -24.91
N GLU A 85 -8.39 8.37 -24.29
CA GLU A 85 -8.18 9.28 -23.16
C GLU A 85 -7.62 8.55 -21.92
N ALA A 86 -7.99 7.29 -21.70
CA ALA A 86 -7.44 6.50 -20.61
C ALA A 86 -5.93 6.28 -20.80
N LEU A 87 -5.52 5.99 -22.04
CA LEU A 87 -4.11 5.88 -22.40
C LEU A 87 -3.38 7.22 -22.23
N ASP A 88 -3.98 8.32 -22.66
CA ASP A 88 -3.37 9.65 -22.50
C ASP A 88 -3.17 9.98 -21.01
N ARG A 89 -4.21 9.84 -20.18
CA ARG A 89 -4.11 10.03 -18.71
C ARG A 89 -3.04 9.12 -18.10
N HIS A 90 -2.92 7.88 -18.59
CA HIS A 90 -1.88 6.97 -18.15
C HIS A 90 -0.47 7.45 -18.53
N VAL A 91 -0.28 7.94 -19.77
CA VAL A 91 0.97 8.54 -20.23
C VAL A 91 1.36 9.75 -19.37
N TRP A 92 0.41 10.63 -19.06
CA TRP A 92 0.65 11.78 -18.17
C TRP A 92 1.02 11.35 -16.75
N SER A 93 0.30 10.38 -16.18
CA SER A 93 0.59 9.82 -14.86
C SER A 93 2.00 9.22 -14.80
N LEU A 94 2.37 8.41 -15.80
CA LEU A 94 3.72 7.84 -15.90
C LEU A 94 4.79 8.93 -16.06
N HIS A 95 4.49 10.00 -16.81
CA HIS A 95 5.41 11.11 -16.96
C HIS A 95 5.69 11.81 -15.62
N ASP A 96 4.65 12.07 -14.84
CA ASP A 96 4.78 12.69 -13.52
C ASP A 96 5.55 11.79 -12.54
N GLN A 97 5.22 10.49 -12.52
CA GLN A 97 5.97 9.50 -11.74
C GLN A 97 7.45 9.48 -12.11
N ARG A 98 7.75 9.48 -13.41
CA ARG A 98 9.14 9.51 -13.91
C ARG A 98 9.86 10.77 -13.42
N LEU A 99 9.21 11.94 -13.50
CA LEU A 99 9.80 13.19 -13.02
C LEU A 99 10.06 13.15 -11.50
N GLY A 100 9.12 12.60 -10.74
CA GLY A 100 9.27 12.36 -9.30
C GLY A 100 10.48 11.48 -8.98
N LEU A 101 10.64 10.36 -9.69
CA LEU A 101 11.78 9.45 -9.53
C LEU A 101 13.12 10.11 -9.90
N HIS A 102 13.16 10.91 -10.97
CA HIS A 102 14.38 11.65 -11.31
C HIS A 102 14.77 12.63 -10.20
N LYS A 103 13.79 13.32 -9.60
CA LYS A 103 14.02 14.24 -8.48
C LYS A 103 14.53 13.53 -7.24
N THR A 104 13.95 12.37 -6.89
CA THR A 104 14.41 11.58 -5.73
C THR A 104 15.82 11.07 -5.95
N ILE A 105 16.12 10.47 -7.12
CA ILE A 105 17.46 9.99 -7.46
C ILE A 105 18.49 11.13 -7.40
N ALA A 106 18.18 12.30 -7.95
CA ALA A 106 19.09 13.45 -7.91
C ALA A 106 19.33 13.93 -6.46
N SER A 107 18.28 13.97 -5.63
CA SER A 107 18.40 14.33 -4.22
C SER A 107 19.23 13.31 -3.43
N THR A 108 18.99 12.02 -3.62
CA THR A 108 19.75 10.91 -3.02
C THR A 108 21.23 11.00 -3.40
N ARG A 109 21.53 11.13 -4.71
CA ARG A 109 22.92 11.27 -5.20
C ARG A 109 23.64 12.48 -4.62
N ARG A 110 22.92 13.57 -4.31
CA ARG A 110 23.53 14.77 -3.72
C ARG A 110 23.73 14.67 -2.21
N LYS A 111 22.77 14.10 -1.48
CA LYS A 111 22.73 14.17 -0.02
C LYS A 111 23.34 12.94 0.65
N ASP A 112 23.08 11.77 0.09
CA ASP A 112 23.39 10.52 0.79
C ASP A 112 24.88 10.20 0.83
N PRO A 113 25.71 10.48 -0.20
CA PRO A 113 27.15 10.31 -0.10
C PRO A 113 27.77 11.10 1.06
N SER A 114 27.38 12.36 1.26
CA SER A 114 27.90 13.18 2.38
C SER A 114 27.44 12.67 3.74
N LYS A 115 26.23 12.08 3.85
CA LYS A 115 25.79 11.44 5.09
C LYS A 115 26.59 10.18 5.39
N ILE A 116 26.83 9.36 4.36
CA ILE A 116 27.63 8.13 4.48
C ILE A 116 29.05 8.48 4.87
N GLU A 117 29.68 9.46 4.21
CA GLU A 117 31.01 9.97 4.55
C GLU A 117 31.10 10.37 6.02
N LYS A 118 30.17 11.19 6.51
CA LYS A 118 30.14 11.59 7.93
C LYS A 118 29.96 10.40 8.87
N ALA A 119 29.09 9.46 8.53
CA ALA A 119 28.88 8.26 9.34
C ALA A 119 30.15 7.40 9.43
N VAL A 120 30.85 7.22 8.31
CA VAL A 120 32.10 6.46 8.24
C VAL A 120 33.21 7.16 9.04
N LEU A 121 33.38 8.47 8.87
CA LEU A 121 34.36 9.25 9.63
C LEU A 121 34.09 9.19 11.14
N ASN A 122 32.83 9.32 11.56
CA ASN A 122 32.48 9.21 12.98
C ASN A 122 32.78 7.81 13.54
N SER A 123 32.56 6.75 12.76
CA SER A 123 32.89 5.37 13.17
C SER A 123 34.40 5.21 13.35
N LEU A 124 35.20 5.66 12.37
CA LEU A 124 36.66 5.59 12.47
C LEU A 124 37.20 6.41 13.65
N GLU A 125 36.63 7.57 13.92
CA GLU A 125 37.03 8.40 15.06
C GLU A 125 36.67 7.74 16.40
N GLN A 126 35.56 6.99 16.44
CA GLN A 126 35.19 6.19 17.60
C GLN A 126 36.15 5.01 17.80
N ASP A 127 36.51 4.30 16.73
CA ASP A 127 37.45 3.19 16.77
C ASP A 127 38.83 3.67 17.26
N HIS A 128 39.34 4.78 16.73
CA HIS A 128 40.58 5.38 17.20
C HIS A 128 40.56 5.78 18.69
N LYS A 129 39.41 6.24 19.20
CA LYS A 129 39.26 6.55 20.63
C LYS A 129 39.28 5.28 21.49
N LEU A 130 38.68 4.19 21.00
CA LEU A 130 38.71 2.91 21.70
C LEU A 130 40.13 2.31 21.70
N ASP A 131 40.82 2.33 20.55
CA ASP A 131 42.21 1.86 20.43
C ASP A 131 43.15 2.64 21.34
N ALA A 132 42.98 3.96 21.45
CA ALA A 132 43.77 4.79 22.35
C ALA A 132 43.54 4.44 23.83
N ILE A 133 42.29 4.19 24.22
CA ILE A 133 41.94 3.76 25.59
C ILE A 133 42.52 2.37 25.87
N GLU A 134 42.47 1.45 24.91
CA GLU A 134 43.03 0.10 25.04
C GLU A 134 44.56 0.14 25.20
N SER A 135 45.25 0.97 24.41
CA SER A 135 46.71 1.15 24.53
C SER A 135 47.12 1.82 25.85
N GLU A 136 46.33 2.76 26.38
CA GLU A 136 46.57 3.36 27.71
C GLU A 136 46.36 2.34 28.85
N LEU A 137 45.45 1.38 28.67
CA LEU A 137 45.23 0.29 29.63
C LEU A 137 46.38 -0.74 29.61
N ASP A 138 46.98 -1.00 28.45
CA ASP A 138 48.08 -1.95 28.28
C ASP A 138 49.41 -1.42 28.87
N ASP A 139 49.67 -0.11 28.77
CA ASP A 139 50.84 0.56 29.39
C ASP A 139 50.79 0.59 30.93
N THR A 140 49.61 0.40 31.54
CA THR A 140 49.46 0.23 32.99
C THR A 140 49.64 -1.22 33.48
N HIS A 141 49.95 -2.16 32.57
CA HIS A 141 50.04 -3.59 32.89
C HIS A 141 51.47 -4.15 32.90
N GLU A 142 52.50 -3.30 32.96
CA GLU A 142 53.83 -3.72 33.42
C GLU A 142 54.00 -3.46 34.93
N ASP A 143 54.12 -4.55 35.69
CA ASP A 143 54.38 -4.64 37.14
C ASP A 143 53.15 -4.70 38.07
N PHE A 144 52.34 -5.75 37.93
CA PHE A 144 51.76 -6.40 39.11
C PHE A 144 51.89 -7.92 39.00
N GLY A 145 53.09 -8.41 39.36
CA GLY A 145 53.21 -9.73 39.97
C GLY A 145 52.48 -9.75 41.32
N MET A 146 51.15 -9.70 41.32
CA MET A 146 50.35 -10.01 42.50
C MET A 146 49.63 -11.34 42.30
N ASN A 147 49.98 -12.29 43.17
CA ASN A 147 49.14 -13.45 43.50
C ASN A 147 47.73 -12.96 43.83
N VAL A 148 46.78 -13.10 42.89
CA VAL A 148 45.37 -12.83 43.16
C VAL A 148 44.68 -14.14 43.51
N ASP A 149 44.73 -14.46 44.80
CA ASP A 149 43.76 -15.35 45.45
C ASP A 149 42.42 -14.59 45.60
N GLY A 150 41.73 -14.41 44.47
CA GLY A 150 40.50 -13.61 44.38
C GLY A 150 39.76 -13.66 43.04
N GLY A 151 40.12 -14.55 42.12
CA GLY A 151 39.57 -14.62 40.75
C GLY A 151 38.13 -15.12 40.62
N SER A 152 37.48 -15.56 41.70
CA SER A 152 36.17 -16.22 41.61
C SER A 152 34.99 -15.27 41.32
N ASP A 153 35.00 -14.05 41.86
CA ASP A 153 33.82 -13.17 41.81
C ASP A 153 33.68 -12.41 40.48
N ILE A 154 34.80 -12.05 39.85
CA ILE A 154 34.79 -11.36 38.54
C ILE A 154 34.36 -12.34 37.44
N GLN A 155 34.87 -13.57 37.49
CA GLN A 155 34.52 -14.61 36.53
C GLN A 155 33.04 -15.00 36.64
N HIS A 156 32.50 -15.07 37.86
CA HIS A 156 31.07 -15.34 38.08
C HIS A 156 30.16 -14.24 37.52
N ASN A 157 30.52 -12.97 37.68
CA ASN A 157 29.74 -11.84 37.14
C ASN A 157 29.73 -11.82 35.60
N VAL A 158 30.87 -12.13 34.96
CA VAL A 158 30.96 -12.22 33.50
C VAL A 158 30.11 -13.38 32.98
N GLU A 159 30.19 -14.56 33.60
CA GLU A 159 29.38 -15.72 33.24
C GLU A 159 27.88 -15.45 33.42
N GLN A 160 27.49 -14.78 34.51
CA GLN A 160 26.10 -14.38 34.76
C GLN A 160 25.60 -13.37 33.72
N GLY A 161 26.44 -12.40 33.34
CA GLY A 161 26.16 -11.47 32.26
C GLY A 161 25.92 -12.18 30.93
N LEU A 162 26.78 -13.14 30.59
CA LEU A 162 26.71 -13.93 29.36
C LEU A 162 25.48 -14.85 29.34
N HIS A 163 25.11 -15.43 30.49
CA HIS A 163 23.87 -16.19 30.63
C HIS A 163 22.63 -15.30 30.45
N LYS A 164 22.64 -14.08 30.97
CA LYS A 164 21.53 -13.13 30.83
C LYS A 164 21.36 -12.69 29.37
N THR A 165 22.43 -12.40 28.65
CA THR A 165 22.35 -12.05 27.23
C THR A 165 21.90 -13.23 26.36
N CYS A 166 22.37 -14.44 26.66
CA CYS A 166 21.90 -15.66 25.99
C CYS A 166 20.42 -15.94 26.26
N ALA A 167 19.94 -15.70 27.48
CA ALA A 167 18.53 -15.82 27.82
C ALA A 167 17.68 -14.79 27.04
N MET A 168 18.09 -13.52 27.02
CA MET A 168 17.42 -12.47 26.25
C MET A 168 17.40 -12.78 24.75
N ALA A 169 18.50 -13.28 24.19
CA ALA A 169 18.55 -13.68 22.78
C ALA A 169 17.59 -14.83 22.45
N LYS A 170 17.42 -15.79 23.37
CA LYS A 170 16.43 -16.88 23.23
C LYS A 170 14.99 -16.38 23.35
N GLU A 171 14.71 -15.46 24.26
CA GLU A 171 13.39 -14.84 24.36
C GLU A 171 13.07 -14.03 23.09
N LEU A 172 14.05 -13.29 22.56
CA LEU A 172 13.90 -12.54 21.32
C LEU A 172 13.61 -13.47 20.14
N SER A 173 14.36 -14.56 20.00
CA SER A 173 14.17 -15.53 18.91
C SER A 173 12.81 -16.23 18.98
N GLN A 174 12.25 -16.41 20.18
CA GLN A 174 10.91 -16.94 20.38
C GLN A 174 9.80 -15.90 20.14
N SER A 175 10.05 -14.62 20.42
CA SER A 175 9.05 -13.55 20.29
C SER A 175 8.91 -13.00 18.87
N ILE A 176 9.98 -13.00 18.07
CA ILE A 176 9.98 -12.52 16.68
C ILE A 176 8.93 -13.23 15.80
N PRO A 177 8.84 -14.58 15.76
CA PRO A 177 7.84 -15.27 14.95
C PRO A 177 6.40 -14.89 15.33
N ASN A 178 6.14 -14.71 16.63
CA ASN A 178 4.83 -14.30 17.13
C ASN A 178 4.49 -12.87 16.72
N GLN A 179 5.45 -11.94 16.77
CA GLN A 179 5.23 -10.58 16.29
C GLN A 179 5.04 -10.53 14.77
N THR A 180 5.85 -11.28 14.01
CA THR A 180 5.70 -11.38 12.54
C THR A 180 4.31 -11.90 12.16
N GLY A 181 3.84 -12.98 12.80
CA GLY A 181 2.50 -13.52 12.56
C GLY A 181 1.37 -12.56 12.94
N ARG A 182 1.52 -11.78 14.02
CA ARG A 182 0.55 -10.72 14.36
C ARG A 182 0.53 -9.61 13.30
N THR A 183 1.69 -9.22 12.79
CA THR A 183 1.81 -8.20 11.74
C THR A 183 1.19 -8.68 10.42
N GLU A 184 1.37 -9.96 10.06
CA GLU A 184 0.72 -10.56 8.89
C GLU A 184 -0.81 -10.59 9.03
N ARG A 185 -1.33 -11.01 10.18
CA ARG A 185 -2.77 -10.96 10.44
C ARG A 185 -3.33 -9.54 10.35
N LEU A 186 -2.59 -8.56 10.86
CA LEU A 186 -2.98 -7.15 10.77
C LEU A 186 -2.97 -6.65 9.32
N LYS A 187 -1.99 -7.08 8.50
CA LYS A 187 -1.98 -6.81 7.04
C LYS A 187 -3.19 -7.43 6.34
N ILE A 188 -3.59 -8.65 6.71
CA ILE A 188 -4.79 -9.30 6.15
C ILE A 188 -6.04 -8.51 6.54
N VAL A 189 -6.24 -8.21 7.83
CA VAL A 189 -7.41 -7.45 8.32
C VAL A 189 -7.45 -6.05 7.69
N THR A 190 -6.32 -5.38 7.53
CA THR A 190 -6.27 -4.06 6.87
C THR A 190 -6.54 -4.15 5.37
N ALA A 191 -6.16 -5.26 4.72
CA ALA A 191 -6.53 -5.53 3.34
C ALA A 191 -8.02 -5.85 3.20
N GLU A 192 -8.61 -6.58 4.16
CA GLU A 192 -10.06 -6.85 4.21
C GLU A 192 -10.86 -5.58 4.49
N LEU A 193 -10.45 -4.72 5.44
CA LEU A 193 -11.07 -3.41 5.68
C LEU A 193 -10.94 -2.46 4.47
N LYS A 194 -9.88 -2.60 3.67
CA LYS A 194 -9.70 -1.84 2.43
C LYS A 194 -10.51 -2.40 1.26
N LYS A 195 -10.94 -3.66 1.32
CA LYS A 195 -11.94 -4.19 0.39
C LYS A 195 -13.28 -3.64 0.84
N PRO A 196 -13.96 -2.81 0.04
CA PRO A 196 -15.31 -2.39 0.36
C PRO A 196 -16.25 -3.59 0.18
N GLU A 197 -16.33 -4.46 1.17
CA GLU A 197 -17.57 -5.17 1.48
C GLU A 197 -18.35 -4.18 2.35
N TRP A 198 -19.49 -3.60 2.00
CA TRP A 198 -20.66 -4.09 1.29
C TRP A 198 -21.39 -2.89 0.68
N ARG A 199 -21.98 -3.04 -0.51
CA ARG A 199 -23.37 -2.69 -0.88
C ARG A 199 -23.52 -2.61 -2.39
#